data_AF-A0AAD7VY59-F1
#
_entry.id   AF-A0AAD7VY59-F1
#
_cell.length_a   1.000
_cell.length_b   1.000
_cell.length_c   1.000
_cell.angle_alpha   90.00
_cell.angle_beta   90.00
_cell.angle_gamma   90.00
#
_symmetry.space_group_name_H-M   'P 1'
#
loop_
_entity.id
_entity.type
_entity.pdbx_description
1 polymer ?
#
loop_
_entity_poly.entity_id
_entity_poly.type
_entity_poly.pdbx_seq_one_letter_code
_entity_poly.pdbx_strand_id
1 'polypeptide(L)'
;MRIVISIFLYACESWTLTAEIQQRIQSLEMRCYRRLLGISYTQHITNMEIRQRISQAIGRHDDLLTIMKKRKLRWCGHITRSSGLAKTILQGTVQGGRKRGDKRKDGRITSKNGLN
;
A
#
# COMPACT_ATOMS: atom_id res chain seq x y z
N MET A 1 1.13 13.40 17.53
CA MET A 1 1.05 12.85 16.16
C MET A 1 0.40 11.46 16.11
N ARG A 2 0.72 10.51 17.00
CA ARG A 2 0.25 9.11 16.95
C ARG A 2 -1.28 8.92 16.85
N ILE A 3 -2.09 9.71 17.55
CA ILE A 3 -3.56 9.59 17.54
C ILE A 3 -4.16 9.94 16.17
N VAL A 4 -3.62 10.98 15.53
CA VAL A 4 -4.10 11.43 14.21
C VAL A 4 -3.86 10.36 13.15
N ILE A 5 -2.74 9.64 13.26
CA ILE A 5 -2.39 8.53 12.36
C ILE A 5 -3.41 7.39 12.47
N SER A 6 -3.77 7.00 13.70
CA SER A 6 -4.74 5.91 13.93
C SER A 6 -6.13 6.25 13.40
N ILE A 7 -6.60 7.48 13.62
CA ILE A 7 -7.91 7.94 13.13
C ILE A 7 -7.94 7.99 11.60
N PHE A 8 -6.90 8.57 10.98
CA PHE A 8 -6.77 8.60 9.52
C PHE A 8 -6.66 7.19 8.93
N LEU A 9 -5.99 6.27 9.63
CA LEU A 9 -5.85 4.89 9.18
C LEU A 9 -7.20 4.18 9.14
N TYR A 10 -8.00 4.30 10.21
CA TYR A 10 -9.35 3.75 10.25
C TYR A 10 -10.24 4.35 9.16
N ALA A 11 -10.20 5.67 8.98
CA ALA A 11 -10.93 6.35 7.91
C ALA A 11 -10.52 5.84 6.51
N CYS A 12 -9.23 5.56 6.30
CA CYS A 12 -8.69 5.03 5.05
C CYS A 12 -9.02 3.55 4.78
N GLU A 13 -9.39 2.78 5.80
CA GLU A 13 -9.96 1.43 5.59
C GLU A 13 -11.36 1.53 4.99
N SER A 14 -12.15 2.51 5.41
CA SER A 14 -13.48 2.76 4.89
C SER A 14 -13.52 3.62 3.62
N TRP A 15 -12.50 4.46 3.36
CA TRP A 15 -12.48 5.44 2.26
C TRP A 15 -11.44 5.08 1.19
N THR A 16 -11.78 5.33 -0.07
CA THR A 16 -10.85 5.18 -1.20
C THR A 16 -9.76 6.26 -1.11
N LEU A 17 -8.49 5.87 -1.28
CA LEU A 17 -7.34 6.79 -1.28
C LEU A 17 -7.33 7.63 -2.57
N THR A 18 -8.17 8.65 -2.64
CA THR A 18 -8.18 9.62 -3.73
C THR A 18 -6.98 10.57 -3.62
N ALA A 19 -6.48 11.08 -4.75
CA ALA A 19 -5.37 12.04 -4.78
C ALA A 19 -5.61 13.28 -3.90
N GLU A 20 -6.85 13.75 -3.81
CA GLU A 20 -7.24 14.86 -2.93
C GLU A 20 -6.97 14.56 -1.45
N ILE A 21 -7.33 13.36 -0.98
CA ILE A 21 -7.09 12.94 0.40
C ILE A 21 -5.59 12.85 0.67
N GLN A 22 -4.79 12.39 -0.29
CA GLN A 22 -3.33 12.37 -0.17
C GLN A 22 -2.75 13.78 0.00
N GLN A 23 -3.24 14.76 -0.77
CA GLN A 23 -2.82 16.17 -0.65
C GLN A 23 -3.21 16.76 0.71
N ARG A 24 -4.44 16.47 1.18
CA ARG A 24 -4.90 16.91 2.52
C ARG A 24 -4.09 16.31 3.66
N ILE A 25 -3.65 15.05 3.52
CA ILE A 25 -2.78 14.39 4.48
C ILE A 25 -1.39 15.06 4.51
N GLN A 26 -0.81 15.33 3.33
CA GLN A 26 0.48 16.01 3.24
C GLN A 26 0.44 17.43 3.84
N SER A 27 -0.63 18.19 3.58
CA SER A 27 -0.77 19.53 4.16
C SER A 27 -0.96 19.51 5.67
N LEU A 28 -1.71 18.53 6.19
CA LEU A 28 -1.86 18.31 7.63
C LEU A 28 -0.54 17.92 8.30
N GLU A 29 0.21 17.00 7.68
CA GLU A 29 1.55 16.60 8.14
C GLU A 29 2.49 17.82 8.22
N MET A 30 2.54 18.63 7.16
CA MET A 30 3.34 19.86 7.14
C MET A 30 2.91 20.87 8.21
N ARG A 31 1.60 21.00 8.46
CA ARG A 31 1.08 21.86 9.52
C ARG A 31 1.52 21.38 10.91
N CYS A 32 1.54 20.06 11.13
CA CYS A 32 2.06 19.47 12.37
C CYS A 32 3.56 19.73 12.54
N TYR A 33 4.36 19.56 11.49
CA TYR A 33 5.80 19.83 11.53
C TYR A 33 6.12 21.29 11.83
N ARG A 34 5.41 22.23 11.21
CA ARG A 34 5.57 23.67 11.52
C ARG A 34 5.27 23.99 12.97
N ARG A 35 4.19 23.44 13.54
CA ARG A 35 3.87 23.62 14.97
C ARG A 35 4.92 23.03 15.88
N LEU A 36 5.46 21.86 15.53
CA LEU A 36 6.46 21.17 16.32
C LEU A 36 7.81 21.91 16.34
N LEU A 37 8.21 22.49 15.21
CA LEU A 37 9.42 23.31 15.12
C LEU A 37 9.22 24.76 15.58
N GLY A 38 7.99 25.15 15.97
CA GLY A 38 7.68 26.54 16.33
C GLY A 38 7.87 27.55 15.19
N ILE A 39 7.83 27.09 13.94
CA ILE A 39 8.06 27.95 12.77
C ILE A 39 6.85 28.84 12.55
N SER A 40 7.06 30.16 12.68
CA SER A 40 6.07 31.18 12.31
C SER A 40 5.78 31.14 10.81
N TYR A 41 4.55 31.47 10.42
CA TYR A 41 4.12 31.57 9.03
C TYR A 41 4.93 32.60 8.23
N THR A 42 5.55 33.58 8.91
CA THR A 42 6.40 34.61 8.31
C THR A 42 7.75 34.07 7.81
N GLN A 43 8.20 32.92 8.30
CA GLN A 43 9.41 32.30 7.78
C GLN A 43 9.03 31.50 6.52
N HIS A 44 9.41 32.03 5.35
CA HIS A 44 9.24 31.41 4.03
C HIS A 44 10.16 30.20 3.85
N ILE A 45 9.98 29.19 4.70
CA ILE A 45 10.76 27.97 4.68
C ILE A 45 10.09 26.95 3.75
N THR A 46 10.88 26.39 2.85
CA THR A 46 10.43 25.33 1.92
C THR A 46 10.05 24.07 2.67
N ASN A 47 9.10 23.30 2.12
CA ASN A 47 8.65 22.05 2.74
C ASN A 47 9.78 21.02 2.89
N MET A 48 10.77 21.04 1.99
CA MET A 48 11.95 20.17 2.05
C MET A 48 12.83 20.49 3.25
N GLU A 49 13.08 21.77 3.51
CA GLU A 49 13.87 22.23 4.65
C GLU A 49 13.19 21.88 5.98
N ILE A 50 11.86 22.03 6.06
CA ILE A 50 11.10 21.61 7.25
C ILE A 50 11.25 20.10 7.52
N ARG A 51 11.18 19.27 6.47
CA ARG A 51 11.36 17.81 6.59
C ARG A 51 12.76 17.45 7.07
N GLN A 52 13.78 18.14 6.56
CA GLN A 52 15.16 17.96 6.99
C GLN A 52 15.35 18.34 8.46
N ARG A 53 14.78 19.46 8.91
CA ARG A 53 14.83 19.89 10.31
C ARG A 53 14.11 18.94 11.26
N ILE A 54 12.94 18.43 10.90
CA ILE A 54 12.26 17.40 11.72
C ILE A 54 13.13 16.14 11.80
N SER A 55 13.75 15.73 10.68
CA SER A 55 14.59 14.53 10.62
C SER A 55 15.81 14.66 11.53
N GLN A 56 16.37 15.87 11.65
CA GLN A 56 17.44 16.17 12.58
C GLN A 56 16.94 16.23 14.04
N ALA A 57 15.77 16.81 14.28
CA ALA A 57 15.23 17.01 15.63
C ALA A 57 14.70 15.73 16.29
N ILE A 58 14.07 14.84 15.52
CA ILE A 58 13.36 13.63 16.02
C ILE A 58 14.02 12.35 15.52
N GLY A 59 14.97 12.45 14.59
CA GLY A 59 15.58 11.31 13.93
C GLY A 59 14.75 10.83 12.73
N ARG A 60 15.11 9.65 12.21
CA ARG A 60 14.45 9.05 11.04
C ARG A 60 12.99 8.72 11.35
N HIS A 61 12.08 9.39 10.67
CA HIS A 61 10.64 9.17 10.76
C HIS A 61 10.08 8.97 9.36
N ASP A 62 9.16 8.02 9.21
CA ASP A 62 8.47 7.79 7.95
C ASP A 62 7.30 8.78 7.81
N ASP A 63 7.14 9.37 6.63
CA ASP A 63 5.99 10.20 6.31
C ASP A 63 4.67 9.46 6.53
N LEU A 64 3.65 10.18 7.00
CA LEU A 64 2.32 9.65 7.23
C LEU A 64 1.76 8.97 5.98
N LEU A 65 1.91 9.62 4.81
CA LEU A 65 1.47 9.06 3.54
C LEU A 65 2.20 7.75 3.21
N THR A 66 3.50 7.67 3.50
CA THR A 66 4.33 6.48 3.26
C THR A 66 3.92 5.33 4.16
N ILE A 67 3.69 5.60 5.46
CA ILE A 67 3.16 4.61 6.41
C ILE A 67 1.82 4.05 5.94
N MET A 68 0.90 4.93 5.52
CA MET A 68 -0.42 4.54 5.03
C MET A 68 -0.32 3.70 3.75
N LYS A 69 0.49 4.13 2.77
CA LYS A 69 0.71 3.37 1.52
C LYS A 69 1.30 1.98 1.80
N LYS A 70 2.33 1.90 2.64
CA LYS A 70 2.97 0.63 3.03
C LYS A 70 1.98 -0.31 3.70
N ARG A 71 1.11 0.21 4.57
CA ARG A 71 0.11 -0.59 5.27
C ARG A 71 -1.03 -1.03 4.36
N LYS A 72 -1.54 -0.13 3.51
CA LYS A 72 -2.53 -0.46 2.47
C LYS A 72 -1.98 -1.56 1.55
N LEU A 73 -0.71 -1.46 1.13
CA LEU A 73 -0.05 -2.49 0.32
C LEU A 73 0.08 -3.82 1.06
N ARG A 74 0.46 -3.80 2.36
CA ARG A 74 0.49 -5.01 3.20
C ARG A 74 -0.89 -5.66 3.30
N TRP A 75 -1.94 -4.86 3.49
CA TRP A 75 -3.33 -5.32 3.55
C TRP A 75 -3.78 -5.90 2.19
N CYS A 76 -3.53 -5.21 1.08
CA CYS A 76 -3.82 -5.73 -0.27
C CYS A 76 -3.06 -7.04 -0.55
N GLY A 77 -1.78 -7.11 -0.15
CA GLY A 77 -0.98 -8.32 -0.27
C GLY A 77 -1.48 -9.45 0.62
N HIS A 78 -1.96 -9.15 1.83
CA HIS A 78 -2.58 -10.13 2.72
C HIS A 78 -3.88 -10.66 2.10
N ILE A 79 -4.76 -9.78 1.61
CA ILE A 79 -6.00 -10.15 0.93
C ILE A 79 -5.73 -11.02 -0.29
N THR A 80 -4.76 -10.64 -1.13
CA THR A 80 -4.38 -11.40 -2.33
C THR A 80 -3.96 -12.84 -2.01
N ARG A 81 -3.30 -13.03 -0.85
CA ARG A 81 -2.87 -14.35 -0.36
C ARG A 81 -3.99 -15.12 0.36
N SER A 82 -4.92 -14.42 1.01
CA SER A 82 -6.08 -15.02 1.66
C SER A 82 -7.09 -15.56 0.62
N SER A 83 -7.80 -16.64 0.93
CA SER A 83 -8.84 -17.24 0.08
C SER A 83 -10.26 -16.90 0.55
N GLY A 84 -10.51 -15.62 0.84
CA GLY A 84 -11.81 -15.14 1.36
C GLY A 84 -12.54 -14.18 0.41
N LEU A 85 -13.79 -13.83 0.78
CA LEU A 85 -14.66 -12.91 0.02
C LEU A 85 -13.99 -11.57 -0.31
N ALA A 86 -13.13 -11.07 0.59
CA ALA A 86 -12.37 -9.84 0.38
C ALA A 86 -11.45 -9.90 -0.86
N LYS A 87 -10.91 -11.07 -1.21
CA LYS A 87 -10.13 -11.26 -2.44
C LYS A 87 -11.01 -11.20 -3.68
N THR A 88 -12.18 -11.83 -3.64
CA THR A 88 -13.15 -11.81 -4.73
C THR A 88 -13.68 -10.40 -5.00
N ILE A 89 -13.93 -9.62 -3.94
CA ILE A 89 -14.35 -8.22 -4.04
C ILE A 89 -13.19 -7.35 -4.57
N LEU A 90 -11.97 -7.52 -4.06
CA LEU A 90 -10.80 -6.73 -4.49
C LEU A 90 -10.38 -7.03 -5.93
N GLN A 91 -10.52 -8.29 -6.38
CA GLN A 91 -10.25 -8.70 -7.77
C GLN A 91 -11.40 -8.41 -8.73
N GLY A 92 -12.55 -7.96 -8.20
CA GLY A 92 -13.70 -7.48 -8.95
C GLY A 92 -14.09 -8.37 -10.12
N THR A 93 -14.78 -9.49 -9.86
CA THR A 93 -15.57 -10.20 -10.90
C THR A 93 -14.94 -10.24 -12.29
N VAL A 94 -13.68 -10.65 -12.39
CA VAL A 94 -13.14 -11.07 -13.69
C VAL A 94 -13.48 -12.55 -13.79
N GLN A 95 -14.64 -12.89 -14.36
CA GLN A 95 -14.82 -14.16 -15.07
C GLN A 95 -13.90 -14.15 -16.31
N GLY A 96 -12.60 -14.07 -16.07
CA GLY A 96 -11.56 -14.26 -17.07
C GLY A 96 -10.94 -15.59 -16.73
N GLY A 97 -11.54 -16.65 -17.26
CA GLY A 97 -10.98 -17.98 -17.17
C GLY A 97 -9.52 -17.93 -17.61
N ARG A 98 -8.60 -18.17 -16.66
CA ARG A 98 -7.27 -18.62 -17.01
C ARG A 98 -7.46 -19.94 -17.73
N LYS A 99 -7.30 -19.97 -19.06
CA LYS A 99 -7.09 -21.21 -19.79
C LYS A 99 -5.83 -21.85 -19.21
N ARG A 100 -6.03 -22.76 -18.26
CA ARG A 100 -5.00 -23.67 -17.78
C ARG A 100 -4.59 -24.46 -19.01
N GLY A 101 -3.40 -24.19 -19.53
CA GLY A 101 -2.88 -24.83 -20.72
C GLY A 101 -3.09 -26.33 -20.62
N ASP A 102 -3.86 -26.86 -21.56
CA ASP A 102 -4.09 -28.28 -21.71
C ASP A 102 -2.75 -28.93 -22.05
N LYS A 103 -2.30 -29.86 -21.20
CA LYS A 103 -1.11 -30.66 -21.52
C LYS A 103 -1.54 -31.61 -22.63
N ARG A 104 -1.09 -31.33 -23.85
CA ARG A 104 -1.22 -32.24 -25.00
C ARG A 104 -0.77 -33.64 -24.58
N LYS A 105 -1.67 -34.62 -24.71
CA LYS A 105 -1.32 -36.04 -24.62
C LYS A 105 -0.33 -36.34 -25.73
N ASP A 106 0.93 -36.56 -25.36
CA ASP A 106 1.93 -37.04 -26.30
C ASP A 106 1.76 -38.56 -26.42
N GLY A 107 1.08 -38.98 -27.49
CA GLY A 107 0.94 -40.38 -27.87
C GLY A 107 2.25 -40.88 -28.46
N ARG A 108 3.17 -41.35 -27.61
CA ARG A 108 4.26 -42.23 -28.03
C ARG A 108 3.93 -43.67 -27.66
N ILE A 109 3.34 -44.35 -28.64
CA ILE A 109 3.48 -45.77 -28.89
C ILE A 109 4.96 -46.16 -28.95
N THR A 110 5.41 -47.05 -28.06
CA THR A 110 6.53 -47.95 -28.33
C THR A 110 6.21 -49.34 -27.79
N SER A 111 5.83 -50.24 -28.70
CA SER A 111 5.82 -51.67 -28.48
C SER A 111 7.26 -52.18 -28.37
N LYS A 112 7.55 -52.98 -27.32
CA LYS A 112 8.20 -54.32 -27.40
C LYS A 112 8.82 -54.79 -26.06
N ASN A 113 8.38 -55.98 -25.67
CA ASN A 113 9.12 -57.12 -25.09
C ASN A 113 9.63 -57.13 -23.63
N GLY A 114 9.22 -58.20 -22.94
CA GLY A 114 9.86 -58.86 -21.80
C GLY A 114 8.89 -59.92 -21.25
N LEU A 115 8.84 -61.14 -21.80
CA LEU A 115 9.59 -62.31 -21.29
C LEU A 115 9.63 -62.35 -19.75
N ASN A 116 8.56 -62.88 -19.14
CA ASN A 116 8.57 -64.12 -18.35
C ASN A 116 7.10 -64.54 -18.12
#